data_AF-A0A2T3NLW3-F1
#
_entry.id   AF-A0A2T3NLW3-F1
#
_cell.length_a   1.000
_cell.length_b   1.000
_cell.length_c   1.000
_cell.angle_alpha   90.00
_cell.angle_beta   90.00
_cell.angle_gamma   90.00
#
_symmetry.space_group_name_H-M   'P 1'
#
loop_
_entity.id
_entity.type
_entity.pdbx_description
1 polymer ?
#
loop_
_entity_poly.entity_id
_entity_poly.type
_entity_poly.pdbx_seq_one_letter_code
_entity_poly.pdbx_strand_id
1 'polypeptide(L)'
;MPVQLQKNLSISLLTLRLGIFLVFFMWGLDKIIATEHAVNVFSGFYGINLSPSVMIALGLLQMVFLFAFLLGLWRNKTYLAILILHLVSTLSSFAKYLDPMNNLLFFAAWPMLAACLALYLLRDYDTITLGNATKTQAVVS
;
A
#
# COMPACT_ATOMS: atom_id res chain seq x y z
N MET A 1 -27.69 -4.50 -1.24
CA MET A 1 -26.99 -4.01 -2.46
C MET A 1 -27.32 -5.00 -3.59
N PRO A 2 -27.60 -4.57 -4.84
CA PRO A 2 -27.82 -5.52 -5.93
C PRO A 2 -26.62 -6.47 -6.11
N VAL A 3 -26.87 -7.76 -6.37
CA VAL A 3 -25.82 -8.80 -6.47
C VAL A 3 -24.72 -8.42 -7.45
N GLN A 4 -25.09 -7.86 -8.61
CA GLN A 4 -24.13 -7.41 -9.62
C GLN A 4 -23.23 -6.29 -9.11
N LEU A 5 -23.78 -5.34 -8.35
CA LEU A 5 -23.01 -4.23 -7.78
C LEU A 5 -22.04 -4.74 -6.71
N GLN A 6 -22.47 -5.68 -5.86
CA GLN A 6 -21.60 -6.31 -4.87
C GLN A 6 -20.44 -7.06 -5.52
N LYS A 7 -20.71 -7.85 -6.58
CA LYS A 7 -19.66 -8.54 -7.35
C LYS A 7 -18.67 -7.56 -7.97
N ASN A 8 -19.15 -6.50 -8.61
CA ASN A 8 -18.29 -5.48 -9.22
C ASN A 8 -17.42 -4.80 -8.16
N LEU A 9 -18.01 -4.45 -7.00
CA LEU A 9 -17.29 -3.84 -5.89
C LEU A 9 -16.18 -4.75 -5.37
N SER A 10 -16.46 -6.04 -5.13
CA SER A 10 -15.44 -7.00 -4.68
C SER A 10 -14.29 -7.14 -5.70
N ILE A 11 -14.59 -7.16 -7.00
CA ILE A 11 -13.57 -7.19 -8.05
C ILE A 11 -12.74 -5.90 -8.05
N SER A 12 -13.38 -4.74 -7.94
CA SER A 12 -12.68 -3.45 -7.87
C SER A 12 -11.75 -3.38 -6.65
N LEU A 13 -12.17 -3.86 -5.48
CA LEU A 13 -11.33 -3.85 -4.29
C LEU A 13 -10.15 -4.83 -4.42
N LEU A 14 -10.35 -5.99 -5.04
CA LEU A 14 -9.26 -6.90 -5.39
C LEU A 14 -8.25 -6.24 -6.33
N THR A 15 -8.69 -5.58 -7.41
CA THR A 15 -7.76 -4.95 -8.36
C THR A 15 -7.00 -3.77 -7.73
N LEU A 16 -7.66 -2.98 -6.87
CA LEU A 16 -6.96 -1.97 -6.06
C LEU A 16 -5.89 -2.62 -5.18
N ARG A 17 -6.22 -3.71 -4.48
CA ARG A 17 -5.28 -4.42 -3.62
C ARG A 17 -4.08 -4.97 -4.39
N LEU A 18 -4.31 -5.57 -5.57
CA LEU A 18 -3.25 -6.06 -6.45
C LEU A 18 -2.34 -4.94 -6.95
N GLY A 19 -2.92 -3.83 -7.42
CA GLY A 19 -2.15 -2.68 -7.90
C GLY A 19 -1.32 -2.04 -6.79
N ILE A 20 -1.92 -1.87 -5.61
CA ILE A 20 -1.24 -1.34 -4.43
C ILE A 20 -0.09 -2.28 -4.01
N PHE A 21 -0.35 -3.58 -3.96
CA PHE A 21 0.65 -4.59 -3.65
C PHE A 21 1.83 -4.49 -4.61
N LEU A 22 1.60 -4.40 -5.93
CA LEU A 22 2.67 -4.34 -6.92
C LEU A 22 3.63 -3.18 -6.65
N VAL A 23 3.11 -1.98 -6.40
CA VAL A 23 3.94 -0.79 -6.13
C VAL A 23 4.76 -0.99 -4.86
N PHE A 24 4.12 -1.39 -3.76
CA PHE A 24 4.84 -1.64 -2.51
C PHE A 24 5.82 -2.81 -2.62
N PHE A 25 5.51 -3.82 -3.43
CA PHE A 25 6.37 -4.98 -3.65
C PHE A 25 7.66 -4.55 -4.33
N MET A 26 7.58 -3.74 -5.39
CA MET A 26 8.78 -3.18 -6.03
C MET A 26 9.61 -2.33 -5.06
N TRP A 27 8.98 -1.52 -4.22
CA TRP A 27 9.67 -0.76 -3.16
C TRP A 27 10.29 -1.63 -2.07
N GLY A 28 9.80 -2.83 -1.85
CA GLY A 28 10.41 -3.77 -0.91
C GLY A 28 11.54 -4.58 -1.56
N LEU A 29 11.41 -4.92 -2.85
CA LEU A 29 12.52 -5.48 -3.63
C LEU A 29 13.69 -4.50 -3.73
N ASP A 30 13.41 -3.21 -3.92
CA ASP A 30 14.42 -2.15 -3.92
C ASP A 30 15.27 -2.17 -2.64
N LYS A 31 14.64 -2.33 -1.47
CA LYS A 31 15.34 -2.45 -0.17
C LYS A 31 16.24 -3.68 -0.02
N ILE A 32 15.98 -4.74 -0.79
CA ILE A 32 16.67 -6.04 -0.67
C ILE A 32 17.75 -6.18 -1.76
N ILE A 33 17.42 -5.79 -3.00
CA ILE A 33 18.24 -6.02 -4.19
C ILE A 33 19.08 -4.78 -4.53
N ALA A 34 18.49 -3.59 -4.39
CA ALA A 34 19.12 -2.30 -4.69
C ALA A 34 19.31 -1.47 -3.41
N THR A 35 19.78 -2.12 -2.34
CA THR A 35 19.80 -1.58 -0.97
C THR A 35 20.40 -0.18 -0.86
N GLU A 36 21.48 0.13 -1.59
CA GLU A 36 22.09 1.46 -1.59
C GLU A 36 21.16 2.54 -2.16
N HIS A 37 20.38 2.22 -3.19
CA HIS A 37 19.35 3.13 -3.70
C HIS A 37 18.31 3.43 -2.60
N ALA A 38 17.80 2.39 -1.94
CA ALA A 38 16.84 2.53 -0.86
C ALA A 38 17.39 3.34 0.34
N VAL A 39 18.64 3.12 0.74
CA VAL A 39 19.30 3.89 1.80
C VAL A 39 19.37 5.38 1.44
N ASN A 40 19.75 5.70 0.20
CA ASN A 40 19.78 7.08 -0.29
C ASN A 40 18.39 7.71 -0.35
N VAL A 41 17.36 6.96 -0.72
CA VAL A 41 15.95 7.42 -0.67
C VAL A 41 15.54 7.74 0.78
N PHE A 42 15.88 6.88 1.74
CA PHE A 42 15.57 7.11 3.15
C PHE A 42 16.27 8.35 3.71
N SER A 43 17.55 8.52 3.38
CA SER A 43 18.30 9.72 3.76
C SER A 43 17.70 10.99 3.15
N GLY A 44 17.42 10.98 1.85
CA GLY A 44 16.96 12.17 1.11
C GLY A 44 15.52 12.58 1.41
N PHE A 45 14.59 11.62 1.55
CA PHE A 45 13.16 11.92 1.74
C PHE A 45 12.71 11.91 3.21
N TYR A 46 13.40 11.17 4.07
CA TYR A 46 13.00 11.01 5.47
C TYR A 46 14.04 11.58 6.44
N GLY A 47 15.24 11.94 5.98
CA GLY A 47 16.32 12.42 6.84
C GLY A 47 16.92 11.32 7.74
N ILE A 48 16.69 10.05 7.40
CA ILE A 48 17.11 8.90 8.23
C ILE A 48 18.23 8.15 7.51
N ASN A 49 19.39 8.09 8.15
CA ASN A 49 20.53 7.29 7.67
C ASN A 49 20.47 5.90 8.31
N LEU A 50 20.17 4.88 7.52
CA LEU A 50 20.13 3.49 7.95
C LEU A 50 21.30 2.72 7.35
N SER A 51 21.81 1.72 8.09
CA SER A 51 22.78 0.79 7.52
C SER A 51 22.13 -0.09 6.45
N PRO A 52 22.89 -0.59 5.46
CA PRO A 52 22.37 -1.53 4.47
C PRO A 52 21.73 -2.79 5.09
N SER A 53 22.30 -3.29 6.19
CA SER A 53 21.76 -4.45 6.92
C SER A 53 20.37 -4.19 7.50
N VAL A 54 20.14 -3.00 8.09
CA VAL A 54 18.82 -2.60 8.59
C VAL A 54 17.84 -2.42 7.43
N MET A 55 18.28 -1.84 6.32
CA MET A 55 17.43 -1.65 5.14
C MET A 55 16.94 -2.98 4.56
N ILE A 56 17.83 -3.97 4.43
CA ILE A 56 17.47 -5.33 3.99
C ILE A 56 16.47 -5.97 4.95
N ALA A 57 16.71 -5.85 6.27
CA ALA A 57 15.79 -6.37 7.27
C ALA A 57 14.38 -5.74 7.16
N LEU A 58 14.31 -4.42 6.95
CA LEU A 58 13.04 -3.72 6.69
C LEU A 58 12.39 -4.19 5.38
N GLY A 59 13.17 -4.44 4.33
CA GLY A 59 12.68 -5.01 3.07
C GLY A 59 12.05 -6.39 3.26
N LEU A 60 12.72 -7.29 4.00
CA LEU A 60 12.19 -8.62 4.32
C LEU A 60 10.93 -8.55 5.18
N LEU A 61 10.92 -7.70 6.20
CA LEU A 61 9.73 -7.47 7.03
C LEU A 61 8.57 -6.91 6.19
N GLN A 62 8.87 -5.98 5.28
CA GLN A 62 7.90 -5.45 4.33
C GLN A 62 7.35 -6.56 3.44
N MET A 63 8.17 -7.50 2.95
CA MET A 63 7.67 -8.64 2.14
C MET A 63 6.63 -9.46 2.90
N VAL A 64 6.94 -9.88 4.14
CA VAL A 64 6.01 -10.66 4.98
C VAL A 64 4.69 -9.91 5.17
N PHE A 65 4.78 -8.62 5.49
CA PHE A 65 3.62 -7.74 5.63
C PHE A 65 2.81 -7.64 4.33
N LEU A 66 3.47 -7.48 3.18
CA LEU A 66 2.81 -7.32 1.89
C LEU A 66 2.11 -8.59 1.42
N PHE A 67 2.65 -9.77 1.71
CA PHE A 67 1.94 -11.02 1.43
C PHE A 67 0.71 -11.18 2.32
N ALA A 68 0.77 -10.80 3.60
CA ALA A 68 -0.42 -10.77 4.45
C ALA A 68 -1.48 -9.79 3.91
N PHE A 69 -1.06 -8.60 3.45
CA PHE A 69 -1.92 -7.64 2.77
C PHE A 69 -2.54 -8.21 1.49
N LEU A 70 -1.75 -8.80 0.60
CA LEU A 70 -2.19 -9.38 -0.69
C LEU A 70 -3.28 -10.43 -0.49
N LEU A 71 -3.07 -11.34 0.46
CA LEU A 71 -4.00 -12.41 0.80
C LEU A 71 -5.26 -11.90 1.53
N GLY A 72 -5.33 -10.61 1.86
CA GLY A 72 -6.45 -10.00 2.58
C GLY A 72 -6.55 -10.45 4.04
N LEU A 73 -5.41 -10.76 4.67
CA LEU A 73 -5.35 -11.11 6.09
C LEU A 73 -5.38 -9.84 6.95
N TRP A 74 -6.06 -9.91 8.09
CA TRP A 74 -6.18 -8.80 9.07
C TRP A 74 -6.48 -7.43 8.44
N ARG A 75 -7.41 -7.38 7.47
CA ARG A 75 -7.71 -6.22 6.61
C ARG A 75 -7.72 -4.87 7.33
N ASN A 76 -8.36 -4.78 8.50
CA ASN A 76 -8.39 -3.54 9.28
C ASN A 76 -6.98 -3.02 9.65
N LYS A 77 -6.04 -3.92 9.92
CA LYS A 77 -4.66 -3.58 10.28
C LYS A 77 -3.79 -3.42 9.04
N THR A 78 -3.80 -4.38 8.13
CA THR A 78 -2.94 -4.36 6.94
C THR A 78 -3.28 -3.21 6.01
N TYR A 79 -4.57 -2.90 5.81
CA TYR A 79 -5.00 -1.85 4.87
C TYR A 79 -4.76 -0.47 5.47
N LEU A 80 -4.97 -0.31 6.79
CA LEU A 80 -4.62 0.91 7.51
C LEU A 80 -3.12 1.17 7.48
N ALA A 81 -2.31 0.14 7.70
CA ALA A 81 -0.86 0.26 7.63
C ALA A 81 -0.39 0.70 6.23
N ILE A 82 -0.92 0.09 5.16
CA ILE A 82 -0.65 0.53 3.78
C ILE A 82 -1.04 2.00 3.58
N LEU A 83 -2.24 2.40 4.02
CA LEU A 83 -2.71 3.78 3.92
C LEU A 83 -1.75 4.75 4.63
N ILE A 84 -1.35 4.45 5.87
CA ILE A 84 -0.43 5.29 6.63
C ILE A 84 0.94 5.34 5.95
N LEU A 85 1.51 4.19 5.56
CA LEU A 85 2.80 4.14 4.90
C LEU A 85 2.79 4.97 3.61
N HIS A 86 1.74 4.84 2.79
CA HIS A 86 1.64 5.61 1.56
C HIS A 86 1.38 7.10 1.81
N LEU A 87 0.58 7.44 2.82
CA LEU A 87 0.35 8.83 3.23
C LEU A 87 1.65 9.49 3.65
N VAL A 88 2.46 8.82 4.48
CA VAL A 88 3.77 9.33 4.90
C VAL A 88 4.68 9.53 3.69
N SER A 89 4.78 8.56 2.77
CA SER A 89 5.59 8.70 1.54
C SER A 89 5.12 9.84 0.63
N THR A 90 3.80 10.07 0.58
CA THR A 90 3.21 11.17 -0.21
C THR A 90 3.60 12.51 0.41
N LEU A 91 3.45 12.66 1.72
CA LEU A 91 3.75 13.90 2.43
C LEU A 91 5.26 14.17 2.53
N SER A 92 6.10 13.16 2.69
CA SER A 92 7.56 13.32 2.71
C SER A 92 8.11 13.83 1.37
N SER A 93 7.37 13.62 0.28
CA SER A 93 7.74 14.05 -1.06
C SER A 93 7.21 15.45 -1.42
N PHE A 94 6.66 16.22 -0.46
CA PHE A 94 5.87 17.42 -0.77
C PHE A 94 6.59 18.45 -1.65
N ALA A 95 7.89 18.68 -1.42
CA ALA A 95 8.71 19.61 -2.20
C ALA A 95 8.75 19.25 -3.69
N LYS A 96 8.64 17.96 -4.06
CA LYS A 96 8.64 17.51 -5.46
C LYS A 96 7.38 17.96 -6.21
N TYR A 97 6.27 18.15 -5.51
CA TYR A 97 5.03 18.67 -6.13
C TYR A 97 5.12 20.16 -6.49
N LEU A 98 6.05 20.89 -5.88
CA LEU A 98 6.25 22.33 -6.15
C LEU A 98 7.07 22.58 -7.43
N ASP A 99 7.70 21.55 -7.99
CA ASP A 99 8.37 21.58 -9.28
C ASP A 99 7.85 20.43 -10.19
N PRO A 100 6.59 20.53 -10.64
CA PRO A 100 5.89 19.44 -11.30
C PRO A 100 6.49 19.09 -12.67
N MET A 101 7.10 20.04 -13.37
CA MET A 101 7.61 19.80 -14.73
C MET A 101 8.86 18.90 -14.73
N ASN A 102 9.64 18.90 -13.64
CA ASN A 102 10.77 17.98 -13.47
C ASN A 102 10.42 16.72 -12.67
N ASN A 103 9.26 16.69 -11.99
CA ASN A 103 8.89 15.64 -11.05
C ASN A 103 7.48 15.08 -11.30
N LEU A 104 7.00 15.12 -12.55
CA LEU A 104 5.61 14.80 -12.92
C LEU A 104 5.12 13.46 -12.35
N LEU A 105 5.98 12.43 -12.36
CA LEU A 105 5.63 11.09 -11.87
C LEU A 105 5.30 11.03 -10.38
N PHE A 106 5.76 11.98 -9.56
CA PHE A 106 5.37 12.04 -8.15
C PHE A 106 3.87 12.23 -7.98
N PHE A 107 3.18 12.87 -8.94
CA PHE A 107 1.73 13.05 -8.86
C PHE A 107 0.94 11.74 -8.90
N ALA A 108 1.54 10.65 -9.39
CA ALA A 108 0.93 9.31 -9.31
C ALA A 108 0.72 8.84 -7.84
N ALA A 109 1.41 9.45 -6.87
CA ALA A 109 1.19 9.20 -5.46
C ALA A 109 -0.22 9.60 -4.99
N TRP A 110 -0.85 10.64 -5.58
CA TRP A 110 -2.17 11.11 -5.14
C TRP A 110 -3.31 10.13 -5.51
N PRO A 111 -3.44 9.64 -6.77
CA PRO A 111 -4.39 8.59 -7.09
C PRO A 111 -4.15 7.30 -6.29
N MET A 112 -2.88 6.95 -6.06
CA MET A 112 -2.53 5.78 -5.25
C MET A 112 -2.93 5.94 -3.77
N LEU A 113 -2.74 7.14 -3.20
CA LEU A 113 -3.22 7.45 -1.85
C LEU A 113 -4.75 7.36 -1.75
N ALA A 114 -5.46 7.88 -2.76
CA ALA A 114 -6.91 7.76 -2.85
C ALA A 114 -7.36 6.29 -2.96
N ALA A 115 -6.64 5.46 -3.72
CA ALA A 115 -6.87 4.02 -3.79
C ALA A 115 -6.66 3.31 -2.44
N CYS A 116 -5.59 3.66 -1.71
CA CYS A 116 -5.34 3.14 -0.37
C CYS A 116 -6.47 3.52 0.60
N LEU A 117 -6.95 4.76 0.53
CA LEU A 117 -8.06 5.24 1.35
C LEU A 117 -9.36 4.51 1.01
N ALA A 118 -9.70 4.40 -0.28
CA ALA A 118 -10.89 3.68 -0.74
C ALA A 118 -10.88 2.22 -0.28
N LEU A 119 -9.73 1.54 -0.44
CA LEU A 119 -9.57 0.16 0.01
C LEU A 119 -9.74 0.04 1.53
N TYR A 120 -9.20 0.98 2.32
CA TYR A 120 -9.38 0.99 3.77
C TYR A 120 -10.84 1.23 4.18
N LEU A 121 -11.50 2.24 3.62
CA LEU A 121 -12.89 2.59 3.96
C LEU A 121 -13.86 1.46 3.58
N LEU A 122 -13.64 0.81 2.44
CA LEU A 122 -14.54 -0.22 1.89
C LEU A 122 -14.07 -1.65 2.21
N ARG A 123 -13.11 -1.83 3.10
CA ARG A 123 -12.47 -3.12 3.44
C ARG A 123 -13.44 -4.25 3.80
N ASP A 124 -14.61 -3.94 4.35
CA ASP A 124 -15.62 -4.94 4.73
C ASP A 124 -16.33 -5.56 3.52
N TYR A 125 -16.35 -4.85 2.39
CA TYR A 125 -16.86 -5.31 1.09
C TYR A 125 -15.81 -6.04 0.25
N ASP A 126 -14.56 -6.07 0.70
CA ASP A 126 -13.49 -6.79 0.02
C ASP A 126 -13.60 -8.29 0.32
N THR A 127 -14.37 -9.01 -0.50
CA THR A 127 -14.79 -10.39 -0.19
C THR A 127 -13.93 -11.46 -0.89
N ILE A 128 -13.09 -11.08 -1.85
CA ILE A 128 -12.20 -12.03 -2.55
C ILE A 128 -10.87 -12.05 -1.79
N THR A 129 -10.84 -12.72 -0.63
CA THR A 129 -9.70 -12.76 0.29
C THR A 129 -9.57 -14.12 0.96
N LEU A 130 -8.38 -14.45 1.50
CA LEU A 130 -8.18 -15.62 2.36
C LEU A 130 -8.37 -15.31 3.86
N GLY A 131 -8.56 -14.05 4.24
CA GLY A 131 -8.85 -13.66 5.61
C GLY A 131 -10.30 -13.92 6.02
N ASN A 132 -10.53 -14.07 7.32
CA ASN A 132 -11.88 -14.27 7.86
C ASN A 132 -12.85 -13.15 7.44
N ALA A 133 -14.10 -13.51 7.18
CA ALA A 133 -15.18 -12.56 6.98
C ALA A 133 -15.35 -11.69 8.24
N THR A 134 -15.35 -10.36 8.10
CA THR A 134 -15.74 -9.45 9.18
C THR A 134 -17.23 -9.64 9.47
N LYS A 135 -17.62 -9.67 10.76
CA LYS A 135 -19.00 -9.95 11.23
C LYS A 135 -20.11 -9.12 10.55
N THR A 136 -19.78 -7.96 9.97
CA THR A 136 -20.70 -7.10 9.21
C THR A 136 -21.38 -7.83 8.04
N GLN A 137 -20.75 -8.86 7.45
CA GLN A 137 -21.36 -9.64 6.36
C GLN A 137 -22.53 -10.53 6.81
N ALA A 138 -22.62 -10.87 8.10
CA ALA A 138 -23.70 -11.73 8.62
C ALA A 138 -25.02 -10.97 8.86
N VAL A 139 -25.03 -9.65 8.73
CA VAL A 139 -26.23 -8.82 8.98
C VAL A 139 -26.97 -8.48 7.67
N VAL A 140 -26.35 -8.75 6.51
CA VAL A 140 -26.87 -8.38 5.18
C VAL A 140 -27.12 -9.60 4.29
N SER A 141 -26.89 -10.82 4.81
CA SER A 141 -27.19 -12.10 4.14
C SER A 141 -28.53 -12.66 4.56
#